data_AF-A0A842S9T0-F1
#
_entry.id   AF-A0A842S9T0-F1
#
_cell.length_a   1.000
_cell.length_b   1.000
_cell.length_c   1.000
_cell.angle_alpha   90.00
_cell.angle_beta   90.00
_cell.angle_gamma   90.00
#
_symmetry.space_group_name_H-M   'P 1'
#
loop_
_entity.id
_entity.type
_entity.pdbx_description
1 polymer ?
#
loop_
_entity_poly.entity_id
_entity_poly.type
_entity_poly.pdbx_seq_one_letter_code
_entity_poly.pdbx_strand_id
1 'polypeptide(L)'
;MDKDRLKRYKEKLEYLDKTIKHLRDWTLNVEENEFTNEVELQKRYSIYHAFQILVEIVSDLAAILLKDENIIPKDGYSNLDVLNEKEIINFEIYKN
;
A
#
# COMPACT_ATOMS: atom_id res chain seq x y z
N MET A 1 -22.46 -7.72 -2.18
CA MET A 1 -21.03 -8.08 -2.36
C MET A 1 -20.84 -9.51 -1.90
N ASP A 2 -20.17 -10.34 -2.69
CA ASP A 2 -19.92 -11.75 -2.38
C ASP A 2 -19.07 -11.91 -1.09
N LYS A 3 -19.32 -12.98 -0.31
CA LYS A 3 -18.62 -13.26 0.96
C LYS A 3 -17.12 -13.46 0.75
N ASP A 4 -16.74 -14.13 -0.33
CA ASP A 4 -15.33 -14.36 -0.67
C ASP A 4 -14.62 -13.06 -1.06
N ARG A 5 -15.33 -12.15 -1.73
CA ARG A 5 -14.84 -10.81 -2.06
C ARG A 5 -14.60 -9.98 -0.80
N LEU A 6 -15.57 -9.94 0.12
CA LEU A 6 -15.42 -9.24 1.40
C LEU A 6 -14.23 -9.79 2.22
N LYS A 7 -14.07 -11.11 2.23
CA LYS A 7 -12.93 -11.78 2.88
C LYS A 7 -11.59 -11.32 2.31
N ARG A 8 -11.45 -11.25 0.99
CA ARG A 8 -10.21 -10.80 0.33
C ARG A 8 -9.85 -9.36 0.68
N TYR A 9 -10.83 -8.45 0.67
CA TYR A 9 -10.60 -7.06 1.12
C TYR A 9 -10.13 -7.02 2.58
N LYS A 10 -10.81 -7.77 3.46
CA LYS A 10 -10.47 -7.82 4.88
C LYS A 10 -9.04 -8.31 5.11
N GLU A 11 -8.65 -9.41 4.47
CA GLU A 11 -7.29 -9.97 4.59
C GLU A 11 -6.22 -8.97 4.10
N LYS A 12 -6.47 -8.27 2.99
CA LYS A 12 -5.54 -7.25 2.47
C LYS A 12 -5.45 -6.04 3.41
N LEU A 13 -6.57 -5.55 3.93
CA LEU A 13 -6.58 -4.43 4.88
C LEU A 13 -5.90 -4.79 6.22
N GLU A 14 -6.13 -6.00 6.73
CA GLU A 14 -5.44 -6.49 7.93
C GLU A 14 -3.92 -6.60 7.70
N TYR A 15 -3.49 -7.02 6.52
CA TYR A 15 -2.07 -7.09 6.21
C TYR A 15 -1.46 -5.69 6.02
N LEU A 16 -2.20 -4.76 5.39
CA LEU A 16 -1.81 -3.36 5.25
C LEU A 16 -1.58 -2.71 6.62
N ASP A 17 -2.52 -2.88 7.55
CA ASP A 17 -2.44 -2.33 8.90
C ASP A 17 -1.22 -2.84 9.67
N LYS A 18 -0.97 -4.17 9.62
CA LYS A 18 0.23 -4.77 10.21
C LYS A 18 1.52 -4.21 9.61
N THR A 19 1.55 -4.02 8.28
CA THR A 19 2.73 -3.51 7.57
C THR A 19 3.00 -2.05 7.92
N ILE A 20 1.96 -1.21 7.95
CA ILE A 20 2.05 0.19 8.38
C ILE A 20 2.55 0.27 9.82
N LYS A 21 2.04 -0.58 10.71
CA LYS A 21 2.49 -0.64 12.10
C LYS A 21 3.97 -0.99 12.20
N HIS A 22 4.44 -2.00 11.47
CA HIS A 22 5.87 -2.34 11.44
C HIS A 22 6.74 -1.20 10.93
N LEU A 23 6.36 -0.59 9.81
CA LEU A 23 7.08 0.57 9.28
C LEU A 23 7.15 1.69 10.31
N ARG A 24 6.02 2.05 10.92
CA ARG A 24 5.97 3.07 11.96
C ARG A 24 6.87 2.69 13.14
N ASP A 25 6.73 1.50 13.70
CA ASP A 25 7.50 1.06 14.86
C ASP A 25 9.02 1.02 14.58
N TRP A 26 9.42 0.72 13.35
CA TRP A 26 10.83 0.64 12.96
C TRP A 26 11.47 1.97 12.60
N THR A 27 10.68 2.96 12.18
CA THR A 27 11.18 4.27 11.75
C THR A 27 10.78 5.41 12.70
N LEU A 28 9.97 5.15 13.73
CA LEU A 28 9.56 6.16 14.70
C LEU A 28 10.80 6.72 15.41
N ASN A 29 10.99 8.03 15.32
CA ASN A 29 12.13 8.77 15.89
C ASN A 29 13.49 8.45 15.25
N VAL A 30 13.52 7.86 14.04
CA VAL A 30 14.76 7.70 13.28
C VAL A 30 14.86 8.85 12.28
N GLU A 31 15.88 9.68 12.45
CA GLU A 31 16.15 10.78 11.52
C GLU A 31 16.76 10.26 10.20
N GLU A 32 16.62 11.00 9.10
CA GLU A 32 17.08 10.55 7.77
C GLU A 32 18.59 10.23 7.73
N ASN A 33 19.40 11.07 8.37
CA ASN A 33 20.86 10.87 8.43
C ASN A 33 21.23 9.66 9.29
N GLU A 34 20.51 9.42 10.40
CA GLU A 34 20.67 8.24 11.24
C GLU A 34 20.27 6.99 10.47
N PHE A 35 19.13 7.04 9.77
CA PHE A 35 18.65 5.95 8.93
C PHE A 35 19.69 5.55 7.88
N THR A 36 20.29 6.53 7.21
CA THR A 36 21.19 6.27 6.08
C THR A 36 22.57 5.79 6.52
N ASN A 37 23.09 6.29 7.65
CA ASN A 37 24.48 6.06 8.05
C ASN A 37 24.64 5.09 9.23
N GLU A 38 23.65 5.01 10.11
CA GLU A 38 23.78 4.31 11.40
C GLU A 38 22.92 3.05 11.47
N VAL A 39 21.76 3.02 10.80
CA VAL A 39 20.92 1.82 10.75
C VAL A 39 21.60 0.71 9.93
N GLU A 40 21.70 -0.47 10.55
CA GLU A 40 22.26 -1.66 9.93
C GLU A 40 21.63 -1.92 8.55
N LEU A 41 22.46 -2.26 7.55
CA LEU A 41 22.03 -2.48 6.18
C LEU A 41 20.88 -3.49 6.06
N GLN A 42 20.94 -4.58 6.84
CA GLN A 42 19.89 -5.61 6.85
C GLN A 42 18.55 -5.03 7.32
N LYS A 43 18.57 -4.21 8.39
CA LYS A 43 17.37 -3.56 8.92
C LYS A 43 16.79 -2.55 7.94
N ARG A 44 17.63 -1.78 7.24
CA ARG A 44 17.18 -0.91 6.13
C ARG A 44 16.49 -1.71 5.03
N TYR A 45 17.05 -2.83 4.62
CA TYR A 45 16.44 -3.70 3.59
C TYR A 45 15.09 -4.28 4.05
N SER A 46 14.94 -4.64 5.32
CA SER A 46 13.64 -5.04 5.87
C SER A 46 12.60 -3.92 5.79
N ILE A 47 13.01 -2.67 6.06
CA ILE A 47 12.13 -1.50 5.98
C ILE A 47 11.75 -1.21 4.53
N TYR A 48 12.70 -1.25 3.59
CA TYR A 48 12.42 -1.09 2.16
C TYR A 48 11.48 -2.19 1.66
N HIS A 49 11.68 -3.43 2.08
CA HIS A 49 10.81 -4.54 1.70
C HIS A 49 9.39 -4.38 2.29
N ALA A 50 9.26 -3.93 3.54
CA ALA A 50 7.96 -3.61 4.12
C ALA A 50 7.24 -2.49 3.37
N PHE A 51 7.97 -1.47 2.88
CA PHE A 51 7.42 -0.45 1.99
C PHE A 51 6.95 -1.03 0.65
N GLN A 52 7.74 -1.93 0.05
CA GLN A 52 7.34 -2.63 -1.18
C GLN A 52 6.05 -3.43 -0.97
N ILE A 53 5.95 -4.19 0.13
CA ILE A 53 4.74 -4.94 0.49
C ILE A 53 3.53 -4.00 0.61
N LEU A 54 3.69 -2.84 1.23
CA LEU A 54 2.62 -1.85 1.36
C LEU A 54 2.10 -1.42 -0.02
N VAL A 55 3.00 -1.12 -0.96
CA VAL A 55 2.65 -0.73 -2.33
C VAL A 55 1.97 -1.88 -3.09
N GLU A 56 2.44 -3.11 -2.92
CA GLU A 56 1.82 -4.31 -3.51
C GLU A 56 0.39 -4.50 -3.01
N ILE A 57 0.14 -4.34 -1.70
CA ILE A 57 -1.20 -4.48 -1.13
C ILE A 57 -2.16 -3.40 -1.67
N VAL A 58 -1.70 -2.15 -1.78
CA VAL A 58 -2.50 -1.06 -2.37
C VAL A 58 -2.81 -1.34 -3.84
N SER A 59 -1.84 -1.85 -4.59
CA SER A 59 -2.01 -2.21 -6.01
C SER A 59 -3.01 -3.35 -6.19
N ASP A 60 -2.96 -4.35 -5.31
CA ASP A 60 -3.93 -5.45 -5.29
C ASP A 60 -5.35 -4.96 -4.97
N LEU A 61 -5.48 -4.07 -3.97
CA LEU A 61 -6.78 -3.47 -3.62
C LEU A 61 -7.36 -2.69 -4.80
N ALA A 62 -6.53 -1.91 -5.49
CA ALA A 62 -6.94 -1.19 -6.71
C ALA A 62 -7.42 -2.14 -7.80
N ALA A 63 -6.71 -3.25 -8.02
CA ALA A 63 -7.12 -4.26 -9.01
C ALA A 63 -8.44 -4.95 -8.64
N ILE A 64 -8.69 -5.21 -7.34
CA ILE A 64 -9.97 -5.76 -6.89
C ILE A 64 -11.08 -4.73 -7.13
N LEU A 65 -10.87 -3.46 -6.78
CA LEU A 65 -11.83 -2.37 -7.01
C LEU A 65 -12.18 -2.20 -8.50
N LEU A 66 -11.22 -2.30 -9.41
CA LEU A 66 -11.51 -2.24 -10.84
C LEU A 66 -12.35 -3.42 -11.32
N LYS A 67 -12.01 -4.65 -10.91
CA LYS A 67 -12.82 -5.84 -11.25
C LYS A 67 -14.26 -5.69 -10.77
N ASP A 68 -14.41 -5.08 -9.61
CA ASP A 68 -15.69 -4.84 -8.97
C ASP A 68 -16.58 -3.87 -9.73
N GLU A 69 -15.97 -2.92 -10.45
CA GLU A 69 -16.61 -1.98 -11.37
C GLU A 69 -16.70 -2.52 -12.81
N ASN A 70 -16.44 -3.82 -13.01
CA ASN A 70 -16.36 -4.47 -14.32
C ASN A 70 -15.32 -3.83 -15.27
N ILE A 71 -14.28 -3.23 -14.71
CA ILE A 71 -13.14 -2.67 -15.43
C ILE A 71 -12.00 -3.70 -15.41
N ILE A 72 -11.39 -3.93 -16.57
CA ILE A 72 -10.24 -4.83 -16.68
C ILE A 72 -9.03 -4.17 -15.99
N PRO A 73 -8.44 -4.78 -14.95
CA PRO A 73 -7.22 -4.27 -14.34
C PRO A 73 -6.07 -4.28 -15.34
N LYS A 74 -5.26 -3.22 -15.29
CA LYS A 74 -4.03 -3.06 -16.04
C LYS A 74 -2.83 -3.33 -15.11
N ASP A 75 -1.65 -3.45 -15.70
CA ASP A 75 -0.41 -3.61 -14.94
C ASP A 75 0.12 -2.27 -14.41
N GLY A 76 1.00 -2.35 -13.40
CA GLY A 76 1.65 -1.22 -12.77
C GLY A 76 0.68 -0.31 -12.00
N TYR A 77 1.07 0.96 -11.84
CA TYR A 77 0.29 1.95 -11.08
C TYR A 77 -0.92 2.50 -11.83
N SER A 78 -1.11 2.14 -13.09
CA SER A 78 -2.19 2.68 -13.94
C SER A 78 -3.60 2.38 -13.42
N ASN A 79 -3.76 1.36 -12.56
CA ASN A 79 -5.04 1.08 -11.91
C ASN A 79 -5.49 2.20 -10.99
N LEU A 80 -4.55 2.85 -10.32
CA LEU A 80 -4.83 4.00 -9.46
C LEU A 80 -5.34 5.18 -10.28
N ASP A 81 -4.69 5.47 -11.40
CA ASP A 81 -5.11 6.54 -12.32
C ASP A 81 -6.53 6.30 -12.83
N VAL A 82 -6.84 5.07 -13.28
CA VAL A 82 -8.19 4.72 -13.75
C VAL A 82 -9.24 4.88 -12.64
N LEU A 83 -8.94 4.46 -11.41
CA LEU A 83 -9.87 4.63 -10.29
C LEU A 83 -10.12 6.11 -9.97
N ASN A 84 -9.11 6.97 -10.10
CA ASN A 84 -9.23 8.41 -9.87
C ASN A 84 -9.99 9.10 -11.00
N GLU A 85 -9.71 8.76 -12.27
CA GLU A 85 -10.47 9.25 -13.44
C GLU A 85 -11.95 8.86 -13.38
N LYS A 86 -12.28 7.73 -12.73
CA LYS A 86 -13.64 7.25 -12.51
C LYS A 86 -14.28 7.78 -11.22
N GLU A 87 -13.59 8.66 -10.49
CA GLU A 87 -14.05 9.24 -9.22
C GLU A 87 -14.38 8.18 -8.14
N ILE A 88 -13.79 6.99 -8.25
CA ILE A 88 -13.96 5.90 -7.27
C ILE A 88 -13.05 6.13 -6.05
N ILE A 89 -11.86 6.65 -6.30
CA ILE A 89 -10.93 7.14 -5.28
C ILE A 89 -10.58 8.59 -5.61
N ASN A 90 -10.20 9.37 -4.60
CA ASN A 90 -9.70 10.72 -4.80
C ASN A 90 -8.24 10.79 -4.31
N PHE A 91 -7.32 11.16 -5.21
CA PHE A 91 -5.95 11.53 -4.85
C PHE A 91 -5.85 12.99 -4.39
N GLU A 92 -6.71 13.39 -3.46
CA GLU A 92 -6.35 14.49 -2.58
C GLU A 92 -5.30 13.97 -1.61
N ILE A 93 -4.06 13.89 -2.09
CA ILE A 93 -2.89 13.84 -1.22
C ILE A 93 -2.98 15.12 -0.40
N TYR A 94 -3.33 14.99 0.87
CA TYR A 94 -3.29 16.10 1.83
C TYR A 94 -1.91 16.73 1.74
N LYS A 95 -1.82 17.87 1.05
CA LYS A 95 -0.67 18.77 1.11
C LYS A 95 -0.73 19.43 2.49
N ASN A 96 -0.08 18.80 3.47
CA ASN A 96 0.35 19.51 4.67
C ASN A 96 1.66 20.23 4.38
#